data_AF-A0A0W0V813-F1
#
_entry.id   AF-A0A0W0V813-F1
#
_cell.length_a   1.000
_cell.length_b   1.000
_cell.length_c   1.000
_cell.angle_alpha   90.00
_cell.angle_beta   90.00
_cell.angle_gamma   90.00
#
_symmetry.space_group_name_H-M   'P 1'
#
loop_
_entity.id
_entity.type
_entity.pdbx_description
1 polymer ?
#
loop_
_entity_poly.entity_id
_entity_poly.type
_entity_poly.pdbx_seq_one_letter_code
_entity_poly.pdbx_strand_id
1 'polypeptide(L)'
;MPFTVATLEELIEFGKYLAINYKTERAQMDRNRFLGLFRSDTDNPVRKSDINFLINITNHIETHQLDYNVWAKAFKAPIVVTPKLINEFLRRALAGAFLFGFKAVDSEYLFEDSVKDRSALGKLFCELFDIEKMSDIPVDDLKKCLNDLRVYVNFTNNNSGTPLKWHKHKSNKVLLEEISAAISYTNSLKSTLAPTLS
;
A
#
# COMPACT_ATOMS: atom_id res chain seq x y z
N MET A 1 4.70 -18.66 6.28
CA MET A 1 3.59 -18.50 7.26
C MET A 1 2.35 -18.05 6.50
N PRO A 2 1.12 -18.23 7.01
CA PRO A 2 -0.05 -17.61 6.38
C PRO A 2 0.08 -16.08 6.42
N PHE A 3 -0.17 -15.43 5.29
CA PHE A 3 -0.15 -13.97 5.19
C PHE A 3 -1.04 -13.34 6.27
N THR A 4 -0.49 -12.39 7.01
CA THR A 4 -1.21 -11.66 8.05
C THR A 4 -1.02 -10.18 7.83
N VAL A 5 -2.13 -9.43 7.81
CA VAL A 5 -2.06 -7.97 7.76
C VAL A 5 -1.53 -7.48 9.12
N ALA A 6 -0.44 -6.72 9.11
CA ALA A 6 0.12 -6.09 10.30
C ALA A 6 -0.93 -5.25 11.06
N THR A 7 -0.68 -5.02 12.34
CA THR A 7 -1.55 -4.16 13.18
C THR A 7 -1.55 -2.72 12.68
N LEU A 8 -2.57 -1.94 13.05
CA LEU A 8 -2.64 -0.54 12.62
C LEU A 8 -1.44 0.26 13.16
N GLU A 9 -1.02 -0.03 14.38
CA GLU A 9 0.13 0.57 15.04
C GLU A 9 1.43 0.29 14.28
N GLU A 10 1.70 -0.98 13.92
CA GLU A 10 2.87 -1.37 13.12
C GLU A 10 2.88 -0.69 11.74
N LEU A 11 1.73 -0.62 11.09
CA LEU A 11 1.58 0.04 9.78
C LEU A 11 1.85 1.56 9.88
N ILE A 12 1.37 2.21 10.94
CA ILE A 12 1.62 3.64 11.20
C ILE A 12 3.10 3.87 11.47
N GLU A 13 3.71 3.07 12.34
CA GLU A 13 5.13 3.17 12.67
C GLU A 13 6.01 2.99 11.42
N PHE A 14 5.73 1.95 10.63
CA PHE A 14 6.42 1.73 9.36
C PHE A 14 6.29 2.93 8.42
N GLY A 15 5.09 3.49 8.26
CA GLY A 15 4.86 4.64 7.39
C GLY A 15 5.62 5.91 7.85
N LYS A 16 5.73 6.15 9.16
CA LYS A 16 6.51 7.27 9.73
C LYS A 16 7.99 7.19 9.39
N TYR A 17 8.56 5.99 9.45
CA TYR A 17 9.98 5.76 9.20
C TYR A 17 10.30 5.39 7.74
N LEU A 18 9.30 5.22 6.88
CA LEU A 18 9.45 4.73 5.51
C LEU A 18 10.49 5.49 4.70
N ALA A 19 10.49 6.83 4.73
CA ALA A 19 11.45 7.62 3.96
C ALA A 19 12.90 7.41 4.42
N ILE A 20 13.12 7.30 5.75
CA ILE A 20 14.43 7.08 6.34
C ILE A 20 14.90 5.65 6.06
N ASN A 21 14.02 4.67 6.25
CA ASN A 21 14.30 3.26 5.98
C ASN A 21 14.61 3.03 4.50
N TYR A 22 13.84 3.63 3.59
CA TYR A 22 14.10 3.57 2.16
C TYR A 22 15.48 4.13 1.80
N LYS A 23 15.84 5.30 2.33
CA LYS A 23 17.16 5.91 2.07
C LYS A 23 18.29 4.99 2.56
N THR A 24 18.12 4.42 3.75
CA THR A 24 19.11 3.52 4.36
C THR A 24 19.28 2.26 3.53
N GLU A 25 18.19 1.59 3.16
CA GLU A 25 18.22 0.37 2.36
C GLU A 25 18.76 0.64 0.95
N ARG A 26 18.36 1.75 0.31
CA ARG A 26 18.90 2.15 -1.00
C ARG A 26 20.42 2.33 -0.95
N ALA A 27 20.93 2.99 0.09
CA ALA A 27 22.37 3.18 0.27
C ALA A 27 23.11 1.85 0.49
N GLN A 28 22.53 0.91 1.25
CA GLN A 28 23.10 -0.44 1.41
C GLN A 28 23.12 -1.19 0.08
N MET A 29 22.02 -1.18 -0.68
CA MET A 29 21.95 -1.79 -2.00
C MET A 29 22.94 -1.17 -3.00
N ASP A 30 23.15 0.15 -2.95
CA ASP A 30 24.13 0.83 -3.82
C ASP A 30 25.57 0.47 -3.46
N ARG A 31 25.91 0.35 -2.16
CA ARG A 31 27.23 -0.14 -1.71
C ARG A 31 27.52 -1.57 -2.15
N ASN A 32 26.50 -2.42 -2.19
CA ASN A 32 26.62 -3.83 -2.57
C ASN A 32 26.71 -4.05 -4.09
N ARG A 33 26.55 -3.00 -4.92
CA ARG A 33 26.82 -3.09 -6.36
C ARG A 33 28.33 -3.04 -6.60
N PHE A 34 28.84 -3.89 -7.48
CA PHE A 34 30.28 -4.10 -7.78
C PHE A 34 31.09 -2.82 -8.14
N LEU A 35 30.41 -1.69 -8.42
CA LEU A 35 31.02 -0.37 -8.70
C LEU A 35 30.51 0.75 -7.76
N GLY A 36 29.92 0.38 -6.62
CA GLY A 36 29.20 1.27 -5.70
C GLY A 36 30.03 2.38 -5.05
N LEU A 37 31.37 2.23 -5.04
CA LEU A 37 32.29 3.24 -4.50
C LEU A 37 32.46 4.48 -5.40
N PHE A 38 32.06 4.42 -6.68
CA PHE A 38 32.30 5.49 -7.66
C PHE A 38 31.02 6.13 -8.23
N ARG A 39 29.84 5.74 -7.74
CA ARG A 39 28.55 6.29 -8.20
C ARG A 39 27.88 7.07 -7.09
N SER A 40 27.32 8.22 -7.44
CA SER A 40 26.43 8.98 -6.56
C SER A 40 25.18 8.17 -6.21
N ASP A 41 24.58 8.48 -5.06
CA ASP A 41 23.32 7.88 -4.62
C ASP A 41 22.26 7.90 -5.73
N THR A 42 21.57 6.77 -5.91
CA THR A 42 20.51 6.67 -6.92
C THR A 42 19.31 7.53 -6.50
N ASP A 43 19.04 8.63 -7.21
CA ASP A 43 17.78 9.37 -7.06
C ASP A 43 16.69 8.78 -7.94
N ASN A 44 15.58 8.36 -7.33
CA ASN A 44 14.40 7.88 -8.04
C ASN A 44 13.18 8.78 -7.69
N PRO A 45 12.81 9.73 -8.57
CA PRO A 45 11.70 10.65 -8.31
C PRO A 45 10.33 9.95 -8.26
N VAL A 46 10.17 8.83 -8.98
CA VAL A 46 8.95 8.02 -8.93
C VAL A 46 8.79 7.44 -7.52
N ARG A 47 9.83 6.81 -6.97
CA ARG A 47 9.80 6.25 -5.61
C ARG A 47 9.62 7.30 -4.53
N LYS A 48 10.20 8.49 -4.69
CA LYS A 48 9.92 9.62 -3.79
C LYS A 48 8.43 9.99 -3.83
N SER A 49 7.80 9.97 -5.00
CA SER A 49 6.36 10.23 -5.12
C SER A 49 5.51 9.14 -4.44
N ASP A 50 5.87 7.86 -4.65
CA ASP A 50 5.19 6.72 -4.02
C ASP A 50 5.29 6.80 -2.48
N ILE A 51 6.49 7.05 -1.95
CA ILE A 51 6.73 7.20 -0.51
C ILE A 51 5.93 8.37 0.06
N ASN A 52 5.88 9.52 -0.62
CA ASN A 52 5.09 10.66 -0.17
C ASN A 52 3.60 10.34 -0.12
N PHE A 53 3.07 9.59 -1.10
CA PHE A 53 1.69 9.13 -1.08
C PHE A 53 1.39 8.26 0.14
N LEU A 54 2.28 7.29 0.44
CA LEU A 54 2.14 6.40 1.58
C LEU A 54 2.23 7.13 2.93
N ILE A 55 3.16 8.08 3.05
CA ILE A 55 3.31 8.95 4.22
C ILE A 55 2.06 9.81 4.41
N ASN A 56 1.50 10.39 3.34
CA ASN A 56 0.30 11.21 3.41
C ASN A 56 -0.90 10.42 3.94
N ILE A 57 -1.11 9.19 3.45
CA ILE A 57 -2.17 8.31 3.98
C ILE A 57 -1.90 7.97 5.44
N THR A 58 -0.67 7.58 5.77
CA THR A 58 -0.27 7.22 7.13
C THR A 58 -0.57 8.36 8.12
N ASN A 59 -0.08 9.57 7.82
CA ASN A 59 -0.27 10.75 8.66
C ASN A 59 -1.75 11.10 8.82
N HIS A 60 -2.55 10.97 7.76
CA HIS A 60 -3.97 11.25 7.84
C HIS A 60 -4.70 10.23 8.72
N ILE A 61 -4.40 8.93 8.56
CA ILE A 61 -4.98 7.88 9.41
C ILE A 61 -4.57 8.10 10.86
N GLU A 62 -3.28 8.31 11.13
CA GLU A 62 -2.79 8.56 12.49
C GLU A 62 -3.51 9.72 13.16
N THR A 63 -3.70 10.83 12.43
CA THR A 63 -4.32 12.05 12.97
C THR A 63 -5.81 11.87 13.26
N HIS A 64 -6.51 11.07 12.45
CA HIS A 64 -7.98 10.99 12.48
C HIS A 64 -8.50 9.63 12.95
N GLN A 65 -7.66 8.64 13.30
CA GLN A 65 -8.10 7.27 13.64
C GLN A 65 -9.07 7.20 14.83
N LEU A 66 -9.10 8.23 15.68
CA LEU A 66 -10.01 8.33 16.83
C LEU A 66 -11.34 9.03 16.49
N ASP A 67 -11.53 9.53 15.26
CA ASP A 67 -12.74 10.22 14.81
C ASP A 67 -13.85 9.23 14.42
N TYR A 68 -14.25 8.37 15.36
CA TYR A 68 -15.17 7.25 15.10
C TYR A 68 -16.48 7.68 14.44
N ASN A 69 -17.05 8.82 14.86
CA ASN A 69 -18.30 9.35 14.30
C ASN A 69 -18.15 9.80 12.83
N VAL A 70 -16.94 10.18 12.42
CA VAL A 70 -16.64 10.53 11.03
C VAL A 70 -16.51 9.25 10.23
N TRP A 71 -15.70 8.29 10.68
CA TRP A 71 -15.48 7.03 9.98
C TRP A 71 -16.72 6.15 9.87
N ALA A 72 -17.64 6.24 10.84
CA ALA A 72 -18.92 5.54 10.76
C ALA A 72 -19.72 5.90 9.50
N LYS A 73 -19.55 7.12 8.97
CA LYS A 73 -20.22 7.58 7.73
C LYS A 73 -19.66 6.92 6.46
N ALA A 74 -18.49 6.29 6.52
CA ALA A 74 -17.94 5.52 5.40
C ALA A 74 -18.71 4.20 5.18
N PHE A 75 -19.45 3.73 6.19
CA PHE A 75 -20.25 2.52 6.13
C PHE A 75 -21.70 2.83 5.73
N LYS A 76 -22.26 2.01 4.84
CA LYS A 76 -23.67 2.10 4.47
C LYS A 76 -24.53 1.34 5.47
N ALA A 77 -25.70 1.88 5.80
CA ALA A 77 -26.73 1.13 6.54
C ALA A 77 -27.09 -0.17 5.81
N PRO A 78 -27.45 -1.26 6.51
CA PRO A 78 -27.77 -1.36 7.94
C PRO A 78 -26.59 -1.79 8.85
N ILE A 79 -25.34 -1.59 8.43
CA ILE A 79 -24.18 -2.09 9.19
C ILE A 79 -24.10 -1.41 10.57
N VAL A 80 -24.04 -2.22 11.63
CA VAL A 80 -23.75 -1.74 13.00
C VAL A 80 -22.26 -1.41 13.07
N VAL A 81 -21.94 -0.12 13.10
CA VAL A 81 -20.55 0.35 13.15
C VAL A 81 -20.04 0.30 14.59
N THR A 82 -18.94 -0.42 14.79
CA THR A 82 -18.25 -0.51 16.08
C THR A 82 -16.84 0.07 15.97
N PRO A 83 -16.20 0.50 17.07
CA PRO A 83 -14.80 0.93 17.07
C PRO A 83 -13.85 -0.13 16.48
N LYS A 84 -14.10 -1.42 16.79
CA LYS A 84 -13.35 -2.54 16.22
C LYS A 84 -13.47 -2.61 14.70
N LEU A 85 -14.68 -2.42 14.15
CA LEU A 85 -14.90 -2.42 12.71
C LEU A 85 -14.17 -1.24 12.03
N ILE A 86 -14.20 -0.05 12.64
CA ILE A 86 -13.50 1.13 12.14
C ILE A 86 -11.99 0.90 12.17
N ASN A 87 -11.43 0.42 13.28
CA ASN A 87 -10.01 0.13 13.39
C ASN A 87 -9.56 -0.90 12.34
N GLU A 88 -10.33 -1.97 12.16
CA GLU A 88 -10.09 -2.98 11.13
C GLU A 88 -10.16 -2.42 9.69
N PHE A 89 -11.09 -1.50 9.44
CA PHE A 89 -11.19 -0.79 8.16
C PHE A 89 -9.97 0.10 7.92
N LEU A 90 -9.57 0.91 8.90
CA LEU A 90 -8.39 1.78 8.80
C LEU A 90 -7.10 0.97 8.63
N ARG A 91 -6.97 -0.14 9.37
CA ARG A 91 -5.87 -1.12 9.24
C ARG A 91 -5.77 -1.65 7.81
N ARG A 92 -6.87 -2.16 7.26
CA ARG A 92 -6.90 -2.70 5.89
C ARG A 92 -6.74 -1.61 4.83
N ALA A 93 -7.23 -0.40 5.06
CA ALA A 93 -7.02 0.73 4.15
C ALA A 93 -5.54 1.12 4.09
N LEU A 94 -4.86 1.21 5.25
CA LEU A 94 -3.43 1.53 5.30
C LEU A 94 -2.57 0.40 4.71
N ALA A 95 -2.86 -0.85 5.07
CA ALA A 95 -2.23 -2.00 4.43
C ALA A 95 -2.47 -2.00 2.92
N GLY A 96 -3.69 -1.66 2.47
CA GLY A 96 -4.03 -1.49 1.07
C GLY A 96 -3.19 -0.43 0.36
N ALA A 97 -2.86 0.68 1.02
CA ALA A 97 -1.95 1.69 0.48
C ALA A 97 -0.55 1.11 0.23
N PHE A 98 0.02 0.43 1.22
CA PHE A 98 1.34 -0.20 1.08
C PHE A 98 1.33 -1.30 0.02
N LEU A 99 0.30 -2.14 -0.03
CA LEU A 99 0.15 -3.19 -1.04
C LEU A 99 -0.05 -2.63 -2.45
N PHE A 100 -0.75 -1.51 -2.58
CA PHE A 100 -0.87 -0.79 -3.85
C PHE A 100 0.51 -0.26 -4.32
N GLY A 101 1.29 0.31 -3.39
CA GLY A 101 2.67 0.70 -3.64
C GLY A 101 3.56 -0.50 -4.00
N PHE A 102 3.43 -1.62 -3.30
CA PHE A 102 4.20 -2.83 -3.56
C PHE A 102 3.89 -3.39 -4.94
N LYS A 103 2.62 -3.44 -5.34
CA LYS A 103 2.22 -3.83 -6.70
C LYS A 103 2.86 -2.94 -7.78
N ALA A 104 2.92 -1.63 -7.56
CA ALA A 104 3.55 -0.72 -8.51
C ALA A 104 5.06 -1.00 -8.63
N VAL A 105 5.73 -1.22 -7.49
CA VAL A 105 7.14 -1.62 -7.45
C VAL A 105 7.37 -2.94 -8.19
N ASP A 106 6.60 -3.96 -7.85
CA ASP A 106 6.68 -5.31 -8.39
C ASP A 106 6.56 -5.32 -9.93
N SER A 107 5.61 -4.55 -10.47
CA SER A 107 5.35 -4.47 -11.91
C SER A 107 6.50 -3.91 -12.76
N GLU A 108 7.50 -3.28 -12.14
CA GLU A 108 8.70 -2.79 -12.83
C GLU A 108 9.79 -3.87 -13.00
N TYR A 109 9.61 -5.04 -12.37
CA TYR A 109 10.56 -6.14 -12.42
C TYR A 109 10.04 -7.26 -13.32
N LEU A 110 10.93 -7.85 -14.11
CA LEU A 110 10.62 -9.00 -14.96
C LEU A 110 10.34 -10.27 -14.14
N PHE A 111 10.99 -10.39 -12.98
CA PHE A 111 10.86 -11.53 -12.09
C PHE A 111 10.55 -11.03 -10.68
N GLU A 112 9.39 -11.44 -10.20
CA GLU A 112 8.85 -11.11 -8.89
C GLU A 112 9.81 -11.48 -7.75
N ASP A 113 10.42 -12.67 -7.84
CA ASP A 113 11.37 -13.18 -6.85
C ASP A 113 12.61 -12.27 -6.69
N SER A 114 12.89 -11.40 -7.67
CA SER A 114 14.03 -10.49 -7.61
C SER A 114 13.71 -9.15 -6.92
N VAL A 115 12.44 -8.85 -6.64
CA VAL A 115 12.02 -7.54 -6.14
C VAL A 115 12.60 -7.27 -4.75
N LYS A 116 12.55 -8.25 -3.85
CA LYS A 116 13.10 -8.14 -2.48
C LYS A 116 14.60 -7.83 -2.48
N ASP A 117 15.35 -8.43 -3.40
CA ASP A 117 16.82 -8.25 -3.45
C ASP A 117 17.26 -7.00 -4.21
N ARG A 118 16.43 -6.49 -5.13
CA ARG A 118 16.83 -5.43 -6.07
C ARG A 118 16.13 -4.09 -5.86
N SER A 119 14.97 -4.09 -5.18
CA SER A 119 14.19 -2.91 -4.87
C SER A 119 14.25 -2.59 -3.39
N ALA A 120 14.86 -1.46 -3.02
CA ALA A 120 14.91 -1.03 -1.63
C ALA A 120 13.51 -0.88 -1.02
N LEU A 121 12.57 -0.33 -1.79
CA LEU A 121 11.19 -0.19 -1.35
C LEU A 121 10.44 -1.54 -1.36
N GLY A 122 10.73 -2.41 -2.34
CA GLY A 122 10.15 -3.75 -2.40
C GLY A 122 10.56 -4.60 -1.20
N LYS A 123 11.85 -4.57 -0.82
CA LYS A 123 12.36 -5.25 0.36
C LYS A 123 11.63 -4.83 1.64
N LEU A 124 11.46 -3.52 1.84
CA LEU A 124 10.76 -2.99 3.01
C LEU A 124 9.30 -3.46 3.07
N PHE A 125 8.62 -3.61 1.92
CA PHE A 125 7.27 -4.18 1.88
C PHE A 125 7.25 -5.67 2.17
N CYS A 126 8.20 -6.43 1.62
CA CYS A 126 8.38 -7.85 1.95
C CYS A 126 8.60 -8.05 3.45
N GLU A 127 9.43 -7.22 4.08
CA GLU A 127 9.68 -7.24 5.52
C GLU A 127 8.43 -6.85 6.34
N LEU A 128 7.69 -5.80 5.94
CA LEU A 128 6.47 -5.37 6.63
C LEU A 128 5.41 -6.47 6.71
N PHE A 129 5.26 -7.26 5.64
CA PHE A 129 4.22 -8.28 5.54
C PHE A 129 4.72 -9.71 5.80
N ASP A 130 6.00 -9.87 6.15
CA ASP A 130 6.65 -11.18 6.33
C ASP A 130 6.44 -12.13 5.14
N ILE A 131 6.72 -11.63 3.94
CA ILE A 131 6.59 -12.33 2.66
C ILE A 131 7.90 -12.28 1.87
N GLU A 132 8.05 -13.18 0.90
CA GLU A 132 9.19 -13.13 -0.04
C GLU A 132 8.81 -12.34 -1.29
N LYS A 133 7.55 -12.44 -1.72
CA LYS A 133 7.05 -11.81 -2.95
C LYS A 133 5.56 -11.48 -2.89
N MET A 134 5.09 -10.66 -3.84
CA MET A 134 3.71 -10.20 -3.96
C MET A 134 2.67 -11.34 -4.08
N SER A 135 3.00 -12.45 -4.73
CA SER A 135 2.14 -13.61 -4.99
C SER A 135 2.00 -14.51 -3.77
N ASP A 136 2.81 -14.30 -2.73
CA ASP A 136 2.59 -14.92 -1.42
C ASP A 136 1.34 -14.35 -0.72
N ILE A 137 0.84 -13.20 -1.17
CA ILE A 137 -0.35 -12.56 -0.62
C ILE A 137 -1.61 -13.20 -1.22
N PRO A 138 -2.51 -13.76 -0.39
CA PRO A 138 -3.78 -14.27 -0.86
C PRO A 138 -4.59 -13.20 -1.61
N VAL A 139 -5.05 -13.57 -2.81
CA VAL A 139 -5.79 -12.67 -3.72
C VAL A 139 -6.98 -12.01 -3.01
N ASP A 140 -7.67 -12.75 -2.15
CA ASP A 140 -8.84 -12.24 -1.41
C ASP A 140 -8.46 -11.19 -0.36
N ASP A 141 -7.31 -11.33 0.28
CA ASP A 141 -6.84 -10.35 1.28
C ASP A 141 -6.27 -9.10 0.62
N LEU A 142 -5.51 -9.27 -0.47
CA LEU A 142 -5.09 -8.15 -1.33
C LEU A 142 -6.31 -7.36 -1.81
N LYS A 143 -7.34 -8.05 -2.31
CA LYS A 143 -8.58 -7.43 -2.79
C LYS A 143 -9.33 -6.70 -1.69
N LYS A 144 -9.45 -7.28 -0.48
CA LYS A 144 -10.09 -6.60 0.66
C LYS A 144 -9.35 -5.32 1.01
N CYS A 145 -8.03 -5.37 1.13
CA CYS A 145 -7.21 -4.21 1.48
C CYS A 145 -7.30 -3.10 0.42
N LEU A 146 -7.22 -3.44 -0.87
CA LEU A 146 -7.36 -2.45 -1.95
C LEU A 146 -8.78 -1.84 -2.02
N ASN A 147 -9.82 -2.62 -1.71
CA ASN A 147 -11.18 -2.08 -1.63
C ASN A 147 -11.34 -1.10 -0.46
N ASP A 148 -10.81 -1.43 0.71
CA ASP A 148 -10.87 -0.54 1.87
C ASP A 148 -10.05 0.74 1.63
N LEU A 149 -8.89 0.64 0.96
CA LEU A 149 -8.14 1.81 0.47
C LEU A 149 -9.00 2.68 -0.46
N ARG A 150 -9.67 2.07 -1.45
CA ARG A 150 -10.53 2.80 -2.38
C ARG A 150 -11.66 3.53 -1.66
N VAL A 151 -12.32 2.84 -0.73
CA VAL A 151 -13.41 3.42 0.08
C VAL A 151 -12.86 4.56 0.93
N TYR A 152 -11.71 4.37 1.58
CA TYR A 152 -11.04 5.39 2.37
C TYR A 152 -10.76 6.65 1.56
N VAL A 153 -10.01 6.54 0.46
CA VAL A 153 -9.64 7.67 -0.40
C VAL A 153 -10.88 8.37 -0.94
N ASN A 154 -11.90 7.62 -1.38
CA ASN A 154 -13.14 8.20 -1.87
C ASN A 154 -13.93 8.91 -0.77
N PHE A 155 -14.01 8.32 0.42
CA PHE A 155 -14.71 8.91 1.56
C PHE A 155 -14.05 10.23 1.99
N THR A 156 -12.74 10.22 2.20
CA THR A 156 -11.99 11.41 2.59
C THR A 156 -12.13 12.51 1.54
N ASN A 157 -11.99 12.19 0.25
CA ASN A 157 -12.09 13.21 -0.82
C ASN A 157 -13.43 13.93 -0.90
N ASN A 158 -14.51 13.26 -0.51
CA ASN A 158 -15.87 13.80 -0.59
C ASN A 158 -16.34 14.41 0.74
N ASN A 159 -15.64 14.16 1.85
CA ASN A 159 -16.06 14.58 3.19
C ASN A 159 -15.04 15.46 3.93
N SER A 160 -13.78 15.53 3.49
CA SER A 160 -12.85 16.56 3.94
C SER A 160 -13.22 17.86 3.23
N GLY A 161 -13.64 18.89 3.97
CA GLY A 161 -14.12 20.17 3.39
C GLY A 161 -13.16 20.86 2.39
N THR A 162 -11.92 20.37 2.28
CA THR A 162 -11.03 20.55 1.13
C THR A 162 -10.58 19.18 0.59
N PRO A 163 -10.59 18.94 -0.74
CA PRO A 163 -10.09 17.69 -1.30
C PRO A 163 -8.60 17.50 -0.99
N LEU A 164 -8.28 16.48 -0.21
CA LEU A 164 -6.88 16.13 0.10
C LEU A 164 -6.19 15.64 -1.17
N LYS A 165 -5.09 16.29 -1.54
CA LYS A 165 -4.27 15.84 -2.68
C LYS A 165 -3.32 14.72 -2.22
N TRP A 166 -3.72 13.47 -2.44
CA TRP A 166 -2.95 12.31 -1.98
C TRP A 166 -1.62 12.12 -2.71
N HIS A 167 -1.60 12.44 -4.00
CA HIS A 167 -0.44 12.24 -4.87
C HIS A 167 0.01 13.56 -5.51
N LYS A 168 1.31 13.84 -5.52
CA LYS A 168 1.85 15.12 -6.03
C LYS A 168 1.55 15.34 -7.52
N HIS A 169 1.66 14.28 -8.31
CA HIS A 169 1.61 14.33 -9.79
C HIS A 169 0.32 13.79 -10.41
N LYS A 170 -0.64 13.29 -9.62
CA LYS A 170 -1.88 12.67 -10.12
C LYS A 170 -3.08 13.30 -9.43
N SER A 171 -4.20 13.39 -10.15
CA SER A 171 -5.46 13.78 -9.54
C SER A 171 -6.05 12.62 -8.73
N ASN A 172 -6.90 12.93 -7.77
CA ASN A 172 -7.58 11.90 -6.97
C ASN A 172 -8.47 10.99 -7.83
N LYS A 173 -9.01 11.51 -8.93
CA LYS A 173 -9.76 10.71 -9.92
C LYS A 173 -8.87 9.64 -10.55
N VAL A 174 -7.70 10.04 -11.05
CA VAL A 174 -6.74 9.10 -11.66
C VAL A 174 -6.25 8.08 -10.63
N LEU A 175 -5.96 8.50 -9.40
CA LEU A 175 -5.58 7.58 -8.32
C LEU A 175 -6.67 6.53 -8.04
N LEU A 176 -7.94 6.94 -7.97
CA LEU A 176 -9.07 6.03 -7.75
C LEU A 176 -9.27 5.06 -8.93
N GLU A 177 -9.03 5.50 -10.17
CA GLU A 177 -9.04 4.66 -11.37
C GLU A 177 -7.92 3.61 -11.31
N GLU A 178 -6.70 4.00 -10.92
CA GLU A 178 -5.56 3.07 -10.77
C GLU A 178 -5.81 2.04 -9.67
N ILE A 179 -6.34 2.44 -8.51
CA ILE A 179 -6.72 1.52 -7.44
C ILE A 179 -7.81 0.55 -7.95
N SER A 180 -8.79 1.05 -8.71
CA SER A 180 -9.85 0.21 -9.29
C SER A 180 -9.34 -0.77 -10.34
N ALA A 181 -8.35 -0.37 -11.15
CA ALA A 181 -7.66 -1.25 -12.08
C ALA A 181 -6.89 -2.35 -11.35
N ALA A 182 -6.19 -2.01 -10.26
CA ALA A 182 -5.51 -2.98 -9.42
C ALA A 182 -6.49 -4.02 -8.81
N ILE A 183 -7.67 -3.60 -8.36
CA ILE A 183 -8.74 -4.49 -7.88
C ILE A 183 -9.31 -5.36 -9.03
N SER A 184 -9.37 -4.84 -10.25
CA SER A 184 -9.91 -5.59 -11.38
C SER A 184 -8.93 -6.67 -11.86
N TYR A 185 -7.64 -6.37 -11.85
CA TYR A 185 -6.57 -7.31 -12.16
C TYR A 185 -6.54 -8.52 -11.21
N THR A 186 -6.84 -8.32 -9.92
CA THR A 186 -6.95 -9.44 -8.98
C THR A 186 -8.13 -10.36 -9.29
N ASN A 187 -9.21 -9.85 -9.90
CA ASN A 187 -10.34 -10.67 -10.34
C ASN A 187 -9.98 -11.55 -11.55
N SER A 188 -9.20 -11.02 -12.51
CA SER A 188 -8.81 -11.80 -13.70
C SER A 188 -7.86 -12.95 -13.35
N LEU A 189 -6.97 -12.76 -12.37
CA LEU A 189 -6.12 -13.86 -11.88
C LEU A 189 -6.93 -15.02 -11.27
N LYS A 190 -8.04 -14.70 -10.60
CA LYS A 190 -8.94 -15.70 -10.01
C LYS A 190 -9.72 -16.48 -11.08
N SER A 191 -10.07 -15.85 -12.20
CA SER A 191 -10.77 -16.52 -13.31
C SER A 191 -9.88 -17.48 -14.11
N THR A 192 -8.58 -17.21 -14.21
CA THR A 192 -7.64 -18.05 -14.98
C THR A 192 -7.22 -19.31 -14.24
N LEU A 193 -7.34 -19.33 -12.90
CA LEU A 193 -7.05 -20.49 -12.05
C LEU A 193 -8.27 -21.41 -11.85
N ALA A 194 -9.44 -21.04 -12.37
CA ALA A 194 -10.70 -21.77 -12.20
C ALA A 194 -11.07 -22.82 -13.28
N PRO A 195 -10.47 -22.92 -14.49
CA PRO A 195 -10.91 -23.92 -15.47
C PRO A 195 -9.96 -25.12 -15.52
N THR A 196 -9.99 -26.00 -14.51
CA THR A 196 -9.53 -27.40 -14.63
C THR A 196 -10.24 -28.33 -13.62
N LEU A 197 -11.56 -28.21 -13.50
CA LEU A 197 -12.38 -29.26 -12.88
C LEU A 197 -13.69 -29.38 -13.66
N SER A 198 -13.63 -30.11 -14.77
CA SER A 198 -14.78 -30.67 -15.48
C SER A 198 -14.35 -31.97 -16.16
#